data_AF-A0A2V9GGZ1-F1
#
_entry.id   AF-A0A2V9GGZ1-F1
#
_cell.length_a   1.000
_cell.length_b   1.000
_cell.length_c   1.000
_cell.angle_alpha   90.00
_cell.angle_beta   90.00
_cell.angle_gamma   90.00
#
_symmetry.space_group_name_H-M   'P 1'
#
loop_
_entity.id
_entity.type
_entity.pdbx_description
1 polymer ?
#
loop_
_entity_poly.entity_id
_entity_poly.type
_entity_poly.pdbx_seq_one_letter_code
_entity_poly.pdbx_strand_id
1 'polypeptide(L)'
;MKLRIWTTLFLVTTAQVAWGQTSTNPKLVNAEATSPGPSVNSYTVLGATSEQEALVRAQIRIMQPDVYPLRVLFVPHWKYVDTARTFRLHVPAGYTSAMFTHLPSRSVFIDSDRYVSDNSLGFWIAHELGHLAANSVNESAAVKAAHEYRKRLKNARKPDVH
;
A
#
# COMPACT_ATOMS: atom_id res chain seq x y z
N MET A 1 -13.35 58.91 -40.43
CA MET A 1 -14.47 58.79 -39.46
C MET A 1 -14.48 57.38 -38.86
N LYS A 2 -14.46 57.33 -37.52
CA LYS A 2 -14.96 56.29 -36.59
C LYS A 2 -14.34 54.89 -36.57
N LEU A 3 -13.52 54.71 -35.53
CA LEU A 3 -13.15 53.47 -34.82
C LEU A 3 -14.38 52.63 -34.40
N ARG A 4 -14.20 51.30 -34.30
CA ARG A 4 -14.73 50.53 -33.16
C ARG A 4 -14.05 49.16 -33.01
N ILE A 5 -13.29 49.04 -31.93
CA ILE A 5 -12.75 47.81 -31.33
C ILE A 5 -13.85 47.23 -30.43
N TRP A 6 -14.11 45.93 -30.47
CA TRP A 6 -14.87 45.24 -29.41
C TRP A 6 -14.18 43.93 -29.03
N THR A 7 -13.69 43.92 -27.80
CA THR A 7 -13.12 42.80 -27.05
C THR A 7 -14.27 41.94 -26.50
N THR A 8 -14.31 40.65 -26.80
CA THR A 8 -15.24 39.71 -26.14
C THR A 8 -14.49 38.88 -25.09
N LEU A 9 -14.76 39.22 -23.83
CA LEU A 9 -14.35 38.51 -22.62
C LEU A 9 -15.29 37.30 -22.44
N PHE A 10 -14.78 36.07 -22.53
CA PHE A 10 -15.56 34.87 -22.16
C PHE A 10 -15.22 34.49 -20.71
N LEU A 11 -16.17 34.75 -19.83
CA LEU A 11 -16.16 34.37 -18.41
C LEU A 11 -16.58 32.90 -18.25
N VAL A 12 -15.80 32.18 -17.45
CA VAL A 12 -16.06 30.84 -16.92
C VAL A 12 -17.10 30.94 -15.80
N THR A 13 -18.19 30.15 -15.87
CA THR A 13 -18.96 29.76 -14.69
C THR A 13 -19.43 28.31 -14.83
N THR A 14 -18.83 27.43 -14.04
CA THR A 14 -19.28 26.05 -13.82
C THR A 14 -20.58 26.04 -13.03
N ALA A 15 -21.63 25.41 -13.58
CA ALA A 15 -22.87 25.16 -12.85
C ALA A 15 -22.62 24.11 -11.76
N GLN A 16 -22.84 24.50 -10.49
CA GLN A 16 -22.86 23.59 -9.35
C GLN A 16 -24.21 22.87 -9.34
N VAL A 17 -24.17 21.54 -9.44
CA VAL A 17 -25.35 20.68 -9.26
C VAL A 17 -25.73 20.70 -7.78
N ALA A 18 -26.96 21.16 -7.52
CA ALA A 18 -27.56 21.21 -6.20
C ALA A 18 -27.99 19.81 -5.74
N TRP A 19 -27.53 19.39 -4.56
CA TRP A 19 -28.15 18.31 -3.79
C TRP A 19 -28.84 18.92 -2.57
N GLY A 20 -30.12 18.56 -2.44
CA GLY A 20 -31.10 19.20 -1.58
C GLY A 20 -30.73 19.21 -0.10
N GLN A 21 -31.04 20.34 0.54
CA GLN A 21 -31.13 20.45 1.99
C GLN A 21 -32.53 20.00 2.43
N THR A 22 -32.62 18.93 3.22
CA THR A 22 -33.77 18.70 4.11
C THR A 22 -33.35 19.05 5.53
N SER A 23 -33.93 20.12 6.07
CA SER A 23 -33.74 20.50 7.46
C SER A 23 -34.55 19.57 8.36
N THR A 24 -33.89 18.76 9.16
CA THR A 24 -34.45 18.22 10.40
C THR A 24 -33.38 18.29 11.48
N ASN A 25 -33.71 18.95 12.59
CA ASN A 25 -32.84 19.22 13.73
C ASN A 25 -32.05 17.97 14.18
N PRO A 26 -30.72 18.02 14.27
CA PRO A 26 -29.98 16.95 14.92
C PRO A 26 -30.09 17.16 16.43
N LYS A 27 -30.91 16.32 17.08
CA LYS A 27 -30.79 16.07 18.51
C LYS A 27 -29.39 15.49 18.73
N LEU A 28 -28.56 16.25 19.41
CA LEU A 28 -27.16 15.95 19.70
C LEU A 28 -27.10 14.75 20.63
N VAL A 29 -27.01 13.54 20.04
CA VAL A 29 -26.65 12.32 20.76
C VAL A 29 -25.13 12.26 20.73
N ASN A 30 -24.52 12.56 21.87
CA ASN A 30 -23.12 12.23 22.14
C ASN A 30 -22.97 10.70 22.10
N ALA A 31 -22.84 10.16 20.90
CA ALA A 31 -22.20 8.86 20.72
C ALA A 31 -20.71 9.16 20.72
N GLU A 32 -20.09 8.95 21.89
CA GLU A 32 -18.65 8.74 21.97
C GLU A 32 -18.35 7.54 21.08
N ALA A 33 -18.00 7.83 19.82
CA ALA A 33 -17.48 6.84 18.91
C ALA A 33 -16.12 6.47 19.47
N THR A 34 -16.08 5.47 20.34
CA THR A 34 -14.88 4.68 20.60
C THR A 34 -14.50 4.05 19.27
N SER A 35 -13.79 4.83 18.45
CA SER A 35 -13.11 4.31 17.28
C SER A 35 -12.26 3.18 17.81
N PRO A 36 -12.46 1.92 17.36
CA PRO A 36 -11.61 0.83 17.78
C PRO A 36 -10.19 1.29 17.50
N GLY A 37 -9.37 1.41 18.55
CA GLY A 37 -7.95 1.70 18.37
C GLY A 37 -7.43 0.76 17.29
N PRO A 38 -6.57 1.24 16.37
CA PRO A 38 -6.12 0.43 15.24
C PRO A 38 -5.63 -0.90 15.79
N SER A 39 -6.29 -1.99 15.36
CA SER A 39 -5.88 -3.34 15.75
C SER A 39 -4.37 -3.46 15.52
N VAL A 40 -3.66 -4.10 16.45
CA VAL A 40 -2.20 -4.30 16.37
C VAL A 40 -1.79 -5.02 15.07
N ASN A 41 -2.75 -5.70 14.43
CA ASN A 41 -2.59 -6.42 13.17
C ASN A 41 -3.28 -5.71 11.98
N SER A 42 -3.69 -4.45 12.15
CA SER A 42 -4.32 -3.64 11.13
C SER A 42 -3.29 -2.92 10.29
N TYR A 43 -3.38 -3.07 8.98
CA TYR A 43 -2.59 -2.34 8.00
C TYR A 43 -3.42 -2.02 6.78
N THR A 44 -3.04 -0.95 6.10
CA THR A 44 -3.68 -0.54 4.85
C THR A 44 -2.93 -1.07 3.65
N VAL A 45 -3.67 -1.44 2.61
CA VAL A 45 -3.13 -1.71 1.29
C VAL A 45 -3.60 -0.57 0.40
N LEU A 46 -2.69 0.12 -0.28
CA LEU A 46 -2.97 1.32 -1.06
C LEU A 46 -2.46 1.15 -2.49
N GLY A 47 -3.19 1.72 -3.45
CA GLY A 47 -2.82 1.70 -4.87
C GLY A 47 -2.95 0.34 -5.56
N ALA A 48 -3.51 -0.65 -4.85
CA ALA A 48 -3.73 -2.00 -5.35
C ALA A 48 -5.11 -2.12 -6.04
N THR A 49 -5.23 -3.07 -6.97
CA THR A 49 -6.55 -3.60 -7.36
C THR A 49 -7.15 -4.41 -6.21
N SER A 50 -8.47 -4.63 -6.22
CA SER A 50 -9.12 -5.43 -5.18
C SER A 50 -8.56 -6.86 -5.09
N GLU A 51 -8.16 -7.45 -6.21
CA GLU A 51 -7.55 -8.77 -6.26
C GLU A 51 -6.15 -8.78 -5.63
N GLN A 52 -5.30 -7.80 -5.98
CA GLN A 52 -3.98 -7.63 -5.38
C GLN A 52 -4.08 -7.42 -3.86
N GLU A 53 -5.01 -6.57 -3.41
CA GLU A 53 -5.26 -6.35 -1.99
C GLU A 53 -5.67 -7.65 -1.29
N ALA A 54 -6.66 -8.36 -1.84
CA ALA A 54 -7.13 -9.63 -1.26
C ALA A 54 -5.99 -10.66 -1.18
N LEU A 55 -5.17 -10.76 -2.22
CA LEU A 55 -4.04 -11.68 -2.28
C LEU A 55 -2.97 -11.33 -1.25
N VAL A 56 -2.54 -10.06 -1.17
CA VAL A 56 -1.58 -9.59 -0.15
C VAL A 56 -2.11 -9.91 1.24
N ARG A 57 -3.39 -9.61 1.50
CA ARG A 57 -3.99 -9.85 2.80
C ARG A 57 -4.04 -11.32 3.16
N ALA A 58 -4.44 -12.17 2.22
CA ALA A 58 -4.45 -13.62 2.41
C ALA A 58 -3.05 -14.15 2.71
N GLN A 59 -2.05 -13.72 1.93
CA GLN A 59 -0.66 -14.15 2.11
C GLN A 59 -0.10 -13.70 3.47
N ILE A 60 -0.26 -12.44 3.85
CA ILE A 60 0.20 -11.93 5.16
C ILE A 60 -0.53 -12.65 6.31
N ARG A 61 -1.82 -12.95 6.15
CA ARG A 61 -2.59 -13.73 7.12
C ARG A 61 -2.02 -15.14 7.29
N ILE A 62 -1.65 -15.82 6.20
CA ILE A 62 -1.00 -17.14 6.25
C ILE A 62 0.38 -17.05 6.91
N MET A 63 1.14 -16.00 6.61
CA MET A 63 2.48 -15.80 7.16
C MET A 63 2.46 -15.56 8.67
N GLN A 64 1.41 -14.92 9.22
CA GLN A 64 1.29 -14.56 10.64
C GLN A 64 2.58 -13.92 11.19
N PRO A 65 3.02 -12.77 10.64
CA PRO A 65 4.23 -12.12 11.12
C PRO A 65 4.02 -11.57 12.54
N ASP A 66 5.06 -11.62 13.37
CA ASP A 66 5.04 -11.03 14.71
C ASP A 66 4.99 -9.49 14.65
N VAL A 67 5.48 -8.92 13.53
CA VAL A 67 5.46 -7.48 13.24
C VAL A 67 4.77 -7.26 11.90
N TYR A 68 3.55 -6.71 11.95
CA TYR A 68 2.82 -6.31 10.75
C TYR A 68 3.39 -5.03 10.13
N PRO A 69 3.30 -4.83 8.81
CA PRO A 69 3.51 -3.51 8.24
C PRO A 69 2.42 -2.56 8.75
N LEU A 70 2.64 -1.26 8.67
CA LEU A 70 1.55 -0.28 8.80
C LEU A 70 0.86 -0.06 7.46
N ARG A 71 1.63 -0.15 6.36
CA ARG A 71 1.17 0.10 4.99
C ARG A 71 1.85 -0.85 4.00
N VAL A 72 1.09 -1.31 3.03
CA VAL A 72 1.59 -1.92 1.79
C VAL A 72 1.14 -1.03 0.64
N LEU A 73 2.08 -0.50 -0.14
CA LEU A 73 1.82 0.50 -1.17
C LEU A 73 2.22 -0.06 -2.54
N PHE A 74 1.24 -0.20 -3.42
CA PHE A 74 1.43 -0.42 -4.84
C PHE A 74 1.59 0.96 -5.51
N VAL A 75 2.72 1.16 -6.18
CA VAL A 75 3.05 2.44 -6.81
C VAL A 75 3.60 2.22 -8.22
N PRO A 76 3.31 3.11 -9.18
CA PRO A 76 3.91 3.04 -10.51
C PRO A 76 5.43 3.20 -10.43
N HIS A 77 6.15 2.66 -11.40
CA HIS A 77 7.60 2.51 -11.38
C HIS A 77 8.34 3.83 -11.12
N TRP A 78 7.90 4.92 -11.77
CA TRP A 78 8.53 6.23 -11.58
C TRP A 78 8.47 6.70 -10.12
N LYS A 79 7.33 6.45 -9.44
CA LYS A 79 7.12 6.82 -8.05
C LYS A 79 7.86 5.88 -7.11
N TYR A 80 7.95 4.60 -7.46
CA TYR A 80 8.77 3.63 -6.75
C TYR A 80 10.24 4.08 -6.69
N VAL A 81 10.83 4.41 -7.83
CA VAL A 81 12.23 4.88 -7.92
C VAL A 81 12.42 6.20 -7.20
N ASP A 82 11.51 7.15 -7.37
CA ASP A 82 11.55 8.45 -6.67
C ASP A 82 11.49 8.29 -5.15
N THR A 83 10.61 7.42 -4.67
CA THR A 83 10.46 7.12 -3.24
C THR A 83 11.72 6.45 -2.67
N ALA A 84 12.25 5.44 -3.38
CA ALA A 84 13.45 4.74 -2.94
C ALA A 84 14.68 5.67 -2.89
N ARG A 85 14.80 6.59 -3.87
CA ARG A 85 15.81 7.66 -3.86
C ARG A 85 15.61 8.62 -2.68
N THR A 86 14.37 9.04 -2.43
CA THR A 86 14.03 9.93 -1.30
C THR A 86 14.42 9.31 0.04
N PHE A 87 14.20 8.01 0.22
CA PHE A 87 14.60 7.27 1.41
C PHE A 87 16.08 6.90 1.44
N ARG A 88 16.86 7.28 0.42
CA ARG A 88 18.29 6.95 0.29
C ARG A 88 18.56 5.46 0.40
N LEU A 89 17.61 4.64 -0.03
CA LEU A 89 17.79 3.20 -0.09
C LEU A 89 18.75 2.87 -1.23
N HIS A 90 19.63 1.90 -1.00
CA HIS A 90 20.43 1.35 -2.08
C HIS A 90 19.50 0.57 -3.01
N VAL A 91 18.96 1.24 -4.02
CA VAL A 91 18.35 0.57 -5.16
C VAL A 91 19.50 0.09 -6.01
N PRO A 92 19.71 -1.23 -6.18
CA PRO A 92 20.75 -1.73 -7.05
C PRO A 92 20.64 -1.05 -8.41
N ALA A 93 21.76 -0.55 -8.94
CA ALA A 93 21.81 -0.04 -10.29
C ALA A 93 21.46 -1.19 -11.24
N GLY A 94 20.20 -1.19 -11.72
CA GLY A 94 19.61 -2.33 -12.39
C GLY A 94 18.34 -2.79 -11.66
N TYR A 95 17.19 -2.35 -12.16
CA TYR A 95 15.86 -2.97 -12.31
C TYR A 95 15.41 -4.21 -11.49
N THR A 96 16.15 -4.76 -10.52
CA THR A 96 16.02 -6.15 -10.07
C THR A 96 15.12 -6.36 -8.85
N SER A 97 14.92 -5.36 -8.00
CA SER A 97 13.95 -5.47 -6.89
C SER A 97 12.65 -4.72 -7.20
N ALA A 98 11.55 -5.46 -7.28
CA ALA A 98 10.20 -4.93 -7.43
C ALA A 98 9.54 -4.58 -6.07
N MET A 99 10.25 -4.78 -4.96
CA MET A 99 9.78 -4.42 -3.63
C MET A 99 10.91 -3.84 -2.76
N PHE A 100 10.54 -3.01 -1.79
CA PHE A 100 11.42 -2.67 -0.68
C PHE A 100 10.63 -2.33 0.58
N THR A 101 11.31 -2.44 1.72
CA THR A 101 10.79 -2.05 3.02
C THR A 101 11.47 -0.78 3.51
N HIS A 102 10.66 0.21 3.86
CA HIS A 102 11.12 1.36 4.61
C HIS A 102 10.83 1.15 6.10
N LEU A 103 11.87 0.77 6.86
CA LEU A 103 11.76 0.43 8.29
C LEU A 103 11.18 1.58 9.14
N PRO A 104 11.66 2.84 9.04
CA PRO A 104 11.17 3.92 9.90
C PRO A 104 9.66 4.15 9.78
N SER A 105 9.08 3.91 8.60
CA SER A 105 7.65 4.09 8.38
C SER A 105 6.86 2.79 8.35
N ARG A 106 7.52 1.65 8.64
CA ARG A 106 6.97 0.28 8.57
C ARG A 106 6.14 0.05 7.31
N SER A 107 6.68 0.44 6.17
CA SER A 107 5.94 0.42 4.90
C SER A 107 6.65 -0.45 3.89
N VAL A 108 5.89 -1.31 3.23
CA VAL A 108 6.35 -2.12 2.10
C VAL A 108 5.88 -1.44 0.82
N PHE A 109 6.80 -1.16 -0.09
CA PHE A 109 6.52 -0.59 -1.40
C PHE A 109 6.67 -1.67 -2.45
N ILE A 110 5.71 -1.73 -3.36
CA ILE A 110 5.63 -2.68 -4.46
C ILE A 110 5.56 -1.88 -5.76
N ASP A 111 6.47 -2.16 -6.68
CA ASP A 111 6.49 -1.60 -8.02
C ASP A 111 5.39 -2.26 -8.87
N SER A 112 4.28 -1.55 -9.05
CA SER A 112 3.11 -2.03 -9.76
C SER A 112 3.39 -2.38 -11.23
N ASP A 113 4.39 -1.75 -11.84
CA ASP A 113 4.69 -1.96 -13.27
C ASP A 113 5.66 -3.12 -13.48
N ARG A 114 6.27 -3.64 -12.40
CA ARG A 114 7.34 -4.66 -12.47
C ARG A 114 7.11 -5.90 -11.63
N TYR A 115 6.14 -5.92 -10.73
CA TYR A 115 5.83 -7.14 -10.01
C TYR A 115 5.32 -8.19 -11.02
N VAL A 116 6.08 -9.29 -11.17
CA VAL A 116 5.95 -10.19 -12.33
C VAL A 116 4.81 -11.18 -12.18
N SER A 117 4.48 -11.61 -10.95
CA SER A 117 3.36 -12.53 -10.74
C SER A 117 2.91 -12.67 -9.28
N ASP A 118 1.61 -12.92 -9.14
CA ASP A 118 0.90 -13.26 -7.91
C ASP A 118 1.44 -14.53 -7.23
N ASN A 119 1.94 -15.48 -8.04
CA ASN A 119 2.50 -16.75 -7.55
C ASN A 119 3.78 -16.57 -6.73
N SER A 120 4.59 -15.56 -7.10
CA SER A 120 5.83 -15.18 -6.41
C SER A 120 5.65 -14.08 -5.36
N LEU A 121 4.50 -13.39 -5.38
CA LEU A 121 4.20 -12.25 -4.52
C LEU A 121 4.44 -12.58 -3.03
N GLY A 122 3.93 -13.72 -2.56
CA GLY A 122 4.08 -14.10 -1.16
C GLY A 122 5.52 -14.38 -0.76
N PHE A 123 6.36 -14.86 -1.68
CA PHE A 123 7.77 -15.14 -1.40
C PHE A 123 8.58 -13.84 -1.23
N TRP A 124 8.25 -12.81 -2.00
CA TRP A 124 8.85 -11.48 -1.93
C TRP A 124 8.30 -10.70 -0.73
N ILE A 125 6.99 -10.70 -0.51
CA ILE A 125 6.40 -10.08 0.70
C ILE A 125 6.99 -10.71 1.96
N ALA A 126 7.19 -12.03 2.00
CA ALA A 126 7.85 -12.67 3.13
C ALA A 126 9.26 -12.11 3.40
N HIS A 127 10.02 -11.79 2.34
CA HIS A 127 11.34 -11.18 2.46
C HIS A 127 11.25 -9.78 3.07
N GLU A 128 10.35 -8.95 2.55
CA GLU A 128 10.10 -7.58 3.04
C GLU A 128 9.63 -7.56 4.50
N LEU A 129 8.71 -8.46 4.86
CA LEU A 129 8.31 -8.65 6.25
C LEU A 129 9.46 -9.17 7.13
N GLY A 130 10.42 -9.89 6.54
CA GLY A 130 11.66 -10.29 7.22
C GLY A 130 12.50 -9.10 7.67
N HIS A 131 12.60 -8.04 6.85
CA HIS A 131 13.25 -6.79 7.25
C HIS A 131 12.54 -6.15 8.46
N LEU A 132 11.20 -6.13 8.46
CA LEU A 132 10.41 -5.61 9.58
C LEU A 132 10.62 -6.42 10.86
N ALA A 133 10.55 -7.75 10.76
CA ALA A 133 10.70 -8.65 11.90
C ALA A 133 12.11 -8.59 12.51
N ALA A 134 13.15 -8.49 11.67
CA ALA A 134 14.53 -8.33 12.11
C ALA A 134 14.88 -6.88 12.49
N ASN A 135 13.98 -5.92 12.22
CA ASN A 135 14.22 -4.49 12.29
C ASN A 135 15.59 -4.10 11.70
N SER A 136 15.90 -4.61 10.50
CA SER A 136 17.24 -4.53 9.93
C SER A 136 17.21 -4.43 8.42
N VAL A 137 18.08 -3.60 7.87
CA VAL A 137 18.34 -3.49 6.42
C VAL A 137 19.28 -4.58 5.91
N ASN A 138 19.77 -5.46 6.78
CA ASN A 138 20.66 -6.55 6.39
C ASN A 138 19.88 -7.68 5.70
N GLU A 139 20.27 -7.99 4.47
CA GLU A 139 19.68 -9.05 3.63
C GLU A 139 19.68 -10.44 4.29
N SER A 140 20.78 -10.81 4.95
CA SER A 140 20.89 -12.11 5.61
C SER A 140 19.92 -12.24 6.79
N ALA A 141 19.79 -11.17 7.57
CA ALA A 141 18.82 -11.11 8.67
C ALA A 141 17.37 -11.22 8.15
N ALA A 142 17.05 -10.49 7.09
CA ALA A 142 15.74 -10.54 6.46
C ALA A 142 15.42 -11.94 5.89
N VAL A 143 16.36 -12.55 5.17
CA VAL A 143 16.22 -13.91 4.63
C VAL A 143 16.00 -14.93 5.75
N LYS A 144 16.73 -14.81 6.86
CA LYS A 144 16.57 -15.69 8.02
C LYS A 144 15.18 -15.54 8.64
N ALA A 145 14.71 -14.32 8.85
CA ALA A 145 13.37 -14.06 9.38
C ALA A 145 12.26 -14.53 8.42
N ALA A 146 12.42 -14.29 7.12
CA ALA A 146 11.48 -14.68 6.08
C ALA A 146 11.33 -16.20 5.91
N HIS A 147 12.29 -17.00 6.40
CA HIS A 147 12.30 -18.45 6.23
C HIS A 147 11.02 -19.09 6.78
N GLU A 148 10.62 -18.76 8.00
CA GLU A 148 9.41 -19.33 8.62
C GLU A 148 8.14 -18.86 7.93
N TYR A 149 8.07 -17.62 7.44
CA TYR A 149 6.95 -17.12 6.66
C TYR A 149 6.79 -17.89 5.35
N ARG A 150 7.89 -18.12 4.64
CA ARG A 150 7.90 -18.92 3.38
C ARG A 150 7.51 -20.37 3.64
N LYS A 151 7.93 -20.95 4.75
CA LYS A 151 7.53 -22.29 5.18
C LYS A 151 6.03 -22.38 5.42
N ARG A 152 5.43 -21.41 6.12
CA ARG A 152 3.97 -21.32 6.34
C ARG A 152 3.20 -21.20 5.01
N LEU A 153 3.65 -20.33 4.11
CA LEU A 153 3.08 -20.20 2.76
C LEU A 153 3.16 -21.50 1.96
N LYS A 154 4.31 -22.19 1.99
CA LYS A 154 4.49 -23.46 1.30
C LYS A 154 3.57 -24.54 1.85
N ASN A 155 3.40 -24.60 3.17
CA ASN A 155 2.53 -25.57 3.82
C ASN A 155 1.05 -25.32 3.48
N ALA A 156 0.61 -24.06 3.43
CA ALA A 156 -0.75 -23.70 3.05
C ALA A 156 -1.10 -24.02 1.57
N ARG A 157 -0.09 -24.24 0.71
CA ARG A 157 -0.27 -24.63 -0.70
C ARG A 157 -0.31 -26.14 -0.90
N LYS A 158 -0.01 -26.94 0.12
CA LYS A 158 -0.11 -28.40 -0.01
C LYS A 158 -1.59 -28.78 0.02
N PRO A 159 -2.06 -29.65 -0.89
CA PRO A 159 -3.39 -30.22 -0.76
C PRO A 159 -3.46 -30.99 0.56
N ASP A 160 -4.60 -30.91 1.25
CA ASP A 160 -4.88 -31.78 2.39
C ASP A 160 -4.85 -33.22 1.89
N VAL A 161 -3.79 -33.95 2.26
CA VAL A 161 -3.72 -35.39 2.02
C VAL A 161 -4.44 -36.03 3.20
N HIS A 162 -5.75 -36.23 3.02
CA HIS A 162 -6.59 -37.07 3.88
C HIS A 162 -6.91 -38.37 3.15
#